data_AF-A0A942F972-F1
#
_entry.id   AF-A0A942F972-F1
#
_cell.length_a   1.000
_cell.length_b   1.000
_cell.length_c   1.000
_cell.angle_alpha   90.00
_cell.angle_beta   90.00
_cell.angle_gamma   90.00
#
_symmetry.space_group_name_H-M   'P 1'
#
loop_
_entity.id
_entity.type
_entity.pdbx_description
1 polymer ?
#
loop_
_entity_poly.entity_id
_entity_poly.type
_entity_poly.pdbx_seq_one_letter_code
_entity_poly.pdbx_strand_id
1 'polypeptide(L)' 'MKRVLLACLLGAAASLVQAGAKIEQWLAPSGARVVFVESRVVPIVDVQIDFAAGAAYAPADKAGLAGLTRSLLDMG' A
#
# COMPACT_ATOMS: atom_id res chain seq x y z
N MET A 1 -47.12 4.15 1.04
CA MET A 1 -46.06 5.19 0.87
C MET A 1 -44.96 5.10 1.92
N LYS A 2 -45.27 5.06 3.23
CA LYS A 2 -44.24 4.96 4.30
C LYS A 2 -43.29 3.75 4.19
N ARG A 3 -43.78 2.58 3.76
CA ARG A 3 -42.96 1.36 3.56
C ARG A 3 -41.98 1.47 2.38
N VAL A 4 -42.38 2.16 1.31
CA VAL A 4 -41.54 2.39 0.13
C VAL A 4 -40.42 3.38 0.47
N LEU A 5 -40.76 4.45 1.20
CA LEU A 5 -39.78 5.40 1.75
C LEU A 5 -38.76 4.71 2.66
N LEU A 6 -39.22 3.83 3.55
CA LEU A 6 -38.32 3.08 4.44
C LEU A 6 -37.38 2.14 3.65
N ALA A 7 -37.89 1.45 2.62
CA ALA A 7 -37.10 0.57 1.78
C ALA A 7 -36.04 1.33 0.96
N CYS A 8 -36.39 2.51 0.41
CA CYS A 8 -35.42 3.37 -0.26
C CYS A 8 -34.34 3.88 0.70
N LEU A 9 -34.70 4.26 1.93
CA LEU A 9 -33.73 4.72 2.93
C LEU A 9 -32.74 3.61 3.31
N LEU A 10 -33.22 2.39 3.49
CA LEU A 10 -32.40 1.22 3.79
C LEU A 10 -31.46 0.86 2.62
N GLY A 11 -31.96 0.94 1.38
CA GLY A 11 -31.15 0.72 0.18
C GLY A 11 -30.03 1.75 0.03
N ALA A 12 -30.31 3.03 0.30
CA ALA A 12 -29.31 4.09 0.24
C ALA A 12 -28.26 4.01 1.36
N ALA A 13 -28.64 3.52 2.54
CA ALA A 13 -27.70 3.30 3.64
C ALA A 13 -26.74 2.13 3.35
N ALA A 14 -27.20 1.09 2.66
CA ALA A 14 -26.39 -0.08 2.32
C ALA A 14 -25.23 0.24 1.36
N SER A 15 -25.39 1.24 0.47
CA SER A 15 -24.32 1.66 -0.46
C SER A 15 -23.16 2.40 0.20
N LEU A 16 -23.26 2.75 1.48
CA LEU A 16 -22.19 3.45 2.21
C LEU A 16 -21.14 2.47 2.79
N VAL A 17 -21.37 1.16 2.70
CA VAL A 17 -20.41 0.16 3.18
C VAL A 17 -19.32 -0.03 2.14
N GLN A 18 -18.15 0.55 2.40
CA GLN A 18 -16.98 0.37 1.56
C GLN A 18 -16.25 -0.91 1.96
N ALA A 19 -16.43 -2.00 1.21
CA ALA A 19 -15.78 -3.30 1.44
C ALA A 19 -14.29 -3.32 0.98
N GLY A 20 -13.62 -2.17 1.03
CA GLY A 20 -12.21 -2.06 0.68
C GLY A 20 -11.30 -2.51 1.82
N ALA A 21 -10.07 -2.89 1.49
CA ALA A 21 -9.04 -3.12 2.49
C ALA A 21 -8.83 -1.84 3.33
N LYS A 22 -8.80 -1.98 4.66
CA LYS A 22 -8.45 -0.88 5.55
C LYS A 22 -6.95 -0.63 5.44
N ILE A 23 -6.59 0.53 4.90
CA ILE A 23 -5.20 0.96 4.76
C ILE A 23 -4.87 1.93 5.89
N GLU A 24 -3.90 1.58 6.72
CA GLU A 24 -3.34 2.45 7.74
C GLU A 24 -2.04 3.07 7.24
N GLN A 25 -1.86 4.36 7.45
CA GLN A 25 -0.70 5.09 6.96
C GLN A 25 -0.08 5.91 8.09
N TRP A 26 1.23 5.79 8.27
CA TRP A 26 1.96 6.63 9.23
C TRP A 26 3.38 6.93 8.74
N LEU A 27 4.00 7.91 9.37
CA LEU A 27 5.43 8.19 9.24
C LEU A 27 6.13 7.57 10.45
N ALA A 28 7.02 6.60 10.22
CA ALA A 28 7.82 6.02 11.28
C ALA A 28 8.82 7.05 11.84
N PRO A 29 9.32 6.89 13.08
CA PRO A 29 10.37 7.78 13.63
C PRO A 29 11.63 7.87 12.78
N SER A 30 11.90 6.85 11.95
CA SER A 30 12.99 6.83 10.97
C SER A 30 12.76 7.73 9.75
N GLY A 31 11.55 8.28 9.57
CA GLY A 31 11.13 9.03 8.38
C GLY A 31 10.57 8.15 7.26
N ALA A 32 10.49 6.83 7.44
CA ALA A 32 9.87 5.94 6.45
C ALA A 32 8.34 6.09 6.44
N ARG A 33 7.74 6.22 5.25
CA ARG A 33 6.28 6.18 5.08
C ARG A 33 5.85 4.73 5.07
N VAL A 34 4.98 4.35 6.00
CA VAL A 34 4.43 3.00 6.08
C VAL A 34 2.99 3.00 5.61
N VAL A 35 2.66 2.01 4.79
CA VAL A 35 1.32 1.70 4.33
C VAL A 35 1.04 0.26 4.77
N PHE A 36 0.14 0.10 5.75
CA PHE A 36 -0.17 -1.19 6.35
C PHE A 36 -1.59 -1.60 6.02
N VAL A 37 -1.76 -2.87 5.66
CA VAL A 37 -3.06 -3.47 5.43
C VAL A 37 -3.16 -4.72 6.30
N GLU A 38 -4.02 -4.68 7.30
CA GLU A 38 -4.26 -5.85 8.14
C GLU A 38 -5.16 -6.86 7.41
N SER A 39 -4.70 -8.10 7.30
CA SER A 39 -5.49 -9.24 6.82
C SER A 39 -5.42 -10.37 7.83
N ARG A 40 -6.58 -10.92 8.21
CA ARG A 40 -6.71 -12.05 9.16
C ARG A 40 -7.10 -13.35 8.47
N VAL A 41 -6.99 -13.40 7.14
CA VAL A 41 -7.40 -14.55 6.33
C VAL A 41 -6.35 -15.68 6.39
N VAL A 42 -5.07 -15.33 6.41
CA VAL A 42 -3.93 -16.25 6.52
C VAL A 42 -2.85 -15.68 7.43
N PRO A 43 -2.10 -16.50 8.19
CA PRO A 43 -1.04 -16.04 9.08
C PRO A 43 0.27 -15.78 8.32
N ILE A 44 0.23 -14.90 7.32
CA ILE A 44 1.38 -14.53 6.50
C ILE A 44 1.54 -13.02 6.56
N VAL A 45 2.79 -12.55 6.61
CA VAL A 45 3.16 -11.14 6.48
C VAL A 45 3.93 -10.98 5.18
N ASP A 46 3.45 -10.08 4.33
CA ASP A 46 4.16 -9.63 3.13
C ASP A 46 4.72 -8.22 3.36
N VAL A 47 5.95 -7.98 2.92
CA VAL A 47 6.65 -6.71 3.15
C VAL A 47 7.31 -6.27 1.85
N GLN A 48 6.88 -5.10 1.36
CA GLN A 48 7.51 -4.43 0.23
C GLN A 48 8.18 -3.14 0.71
N ILE A 49 9.41 -2.92 0.24
CA ILE A 49 10.17 -1.70 0.52
C ILE A 49 10.55 -1.07 -0.82
N ASP A 50 10.07 0.14 -1.06
CA ASP A 50 10.34 0.89 -2.28
C ASP A 50 11.26 2.07 -2.00
N PHE A 51 12.25 2.26 -2.88
CA PHE A 51 13.19 3.37 -2.82
C PHE A 51 13.11 4.21 -4.09
N ALA A 52 13.07 5.54 -3.94
CA ALA A 52 13.27 6.48 -5.03
C ALA A 52 14.77 6.58 -5.40
N ALA A 53 15.37 5.45 -5.80
CA ALA A 53 16.80 5.30 -6.06
C ALA A 53 17.10 4.47 -7.33
N GLY A 54 16.17 4.50 -8.30
CA GLY A 54 16.34 3.80 -9.58
C GLY A 54 17.38 4.45 -10.50
N ALA A 55 17.53 3.89 -11.71
CA ALA A 55 18.52 4.34 -12.70
C ALA A 55 18.43 5.83 -13.08
N ALA A 56 17.26 6.46 -12.92
CA ALA A 56 17.08 7.90 -13.13
C ALA A 56 17.94 8.77 -12.20
N TYR A 57 18.37 8.21 -11.05
CA TYR A 57 19.23 8.89 -10.08
C TYR A 57 20.72 8.54 -10.26
N ALA A 58 21.07 7.67 -11.22
CA ALA A 58 22.45 7.27 -11.44
C ALA A 58 23.24 8.39 -12.14
N PRO A 59 24.48 8.69 -11.71
CA PRO A 59 25.38 9.56 -12.44
C PRO A 59 25.60 9.08 -13.88
N ALA A 60 25.81 10.01 -14.82
CA ALA A 60 25.96 9.69 -16.25
C ALA A 60 27.13 8.74 -16.53
N ASP A 61 28.20 8.81 -15.72
CA ASP A 61 29.38 7.96 -15.80
C ASP A 61 29.23 6.61 -15.07
N LYS A 62 28.07 6.33 -14.45
CA LYS A 62 27.81 5.14 -13.62
C LYS A 62 26.53 4.42 -14.00
N ALA A 63 26.35 4.19 -15.31
CA ALA A 63 25.25 3.38 -15.81
C ALA A 63 25.23 1.98 -15.14
N GLY A 64 24.04 1.51 -14.76
CA GLY A 64 23.86 0.21 -14.11
C GLY A 64 24.07 0.19 -12.59
N LEU A 65 24.51 1.29 -11.96
CA LEU A 65 24.77 1.35 -10.52
C LEU A 65 23.58 0.90 -9.67
N ALA A 66 22.38 1.43 -9.93
CA ALA A 66 21.18 1.05 -9.18
C ALA A 66 20.84 -0.45 -9.29
N GLY A 67 21.02 -1.03 -10.47
CA GLY A 67 20.80 -2.46 -10.70
C GLY A 67 21.86 -3.33 -10.02
N LEU A 68 23.12 -2.92 -10.06
CA LEU A 68 24.21 -3.57 -9.34
C LEU A 68 23.94 -3.55 -7.83
N THR A 69 23.64 -2.38 -7.26
CA THR A 69 23.33 -2.25 -5.82
C THR A 69 22.16 -3.14 -5.41
N ARG A 70 21.07 -3.16 -6.19
CA ARG A 70 19.95 -4.08 -5.94
C ARG A 70 20.39 -5.54 -5.96
N SER A 71 21.17 -5.94 -6.97
CA SER A 71 21.65 -7.32 -7.09
C SER A 71 22.52 -7.73 -5.90
N LEU A 72 23.31 -6.79 -5.34
CA LEU A 72 24.11 -7.05 -4.15
C LEU A 72 23.26 -7.22 -2.88
N LEU A 73 22.15 -6.49 -2.75
CA LEU A 73 21.23 -6.64 -1.61
C LEU A 73 20.59 -8.04 -1.57
N ASP A 74 20.35 -8.65 -2.74
CA ASP A 74 19.81 -10.01 -2.85
C ASP A 74 20.83 -11.10 -2.43
N MET A 75 22.11 -10.75 -2.22
CA MET A 75 23.16 -11.71 -1.88
C MET A 75 23.45 -11.85 -0.37
N GLY A 76 22.89 -11.00 0.49
CA GLY A 76 23.05 -11.09 1.95
C GLY A 76 24.20 -10.27 2.52
#